data_AF-A0A416HC25-F1
#
_entry.id   AF-A0A416HC25-F1
#
_cell.length_a   1.000
_cell.length_b   1.000
_cell.length_c   1.000
_cell.angle_alpha   90.00
_cell.angle_beta   90.00
_cell.angle_gamma   90.00
#
_symmetry.space_group_name_H-M   'P 1'
#
loop_
_entity.id
_entity.type
_entity.pdbx_description
1 polymer ?
#
loop_
_entity_poly.entity_id
_entity_poly.type
_entity_poly.pdbx_seq_one_letter_code
_entity_poly.pdbx_strand_id
1 'polypeptide(L)'
;MLPLIGIAGTVYMIINISTDPAERLMIWLVTGITFLILFVYSVIWIKFKMKIPVFKSVPLEKVMAMENEMYYIIRKRRKLCR
;
A
#
# COMPACT_ATOMS: atom_id res chain seq x y z
N MET A 1 3.87 -14.75 10.00
CA MET A 1 5.21 -15.31 9.72
C MET A 1 5.42 -15.58 8.24
N LEU A 2 4.54 -16.33 7.57
CA LEU A 2 4.64 -16.63 6.13
C LEU A 2 4.87 -15.40 5.20
N PRO A 3 4.21 -14.24 5.40
CA PRO A 3 4.40 -13.09 4.52
C PRO A 3 5.80 -12.46 4.61
N LEU A 4 6.41 -12.47 5.81
CA LEU A 4 7.73 -11.88 6.05
C LEU A 4 8.82 -12.71 5.38
N ILE A 5 8.69 -14.04 5.40
CA ILE A 5 9.62 -14.95 4.72
C ILE A 5 9.51 -14.77 3.20
N GLY A 6 8.29 -14.58 2.67
CA GLY A 6 8.08 -14.29 1.25
C GLY A 6 8.77 -13.01 0.79
N ILE A 7 8.65 -11.92 1.56
CA ILE A 7 9.33 -10.64 1.27
C ILE A 7 10.86 -10.82 1.35
N ALA A 8 11.36 -11.53 2.36
CA ALA A 8 12.80 -11.79 2.46
C ALA A 8 13.34 -12.60 1.27
N GLY A 9 12.58 -13.61 0.81
CA GLY A 9 12.95 -14.43 -0.34
C GLY A 9 12.98 -13.64 -1.65
N THR A 10 12.01 -12.76 -1.90
CA THR A 10 12.02 -11.91 -3.10
C THR A 10 13.16 -10.91 -3.10
N VAL A 11 13.48 -10.31 -1.95
CA VAL A 11 14.64 -9.42 -1.79
C VAL A 11 15.95 -10.17 -2.05
N TYR A 12 16.09 -11.40 -1.53
CA TYR A 12 17.28 -12.22 -1.77
C TYR A 12 17.45 -12.59 -3.25
N MET A 13 16.35 -12.90 -3.95
CA MET A 13 16.39 -13.17 -5.40
C MET A 13 16.83 -11.94 -6.21
N ILE A 14 16.32 -10.75 -5.89
CA ILE A 14 16.67 -9.51 -6.58
C ILE A 14 18.15 -9.14 -6.34
N ILE A 15 18.66 -9.37 -5.12
CA ILE A 15 20.05 -9.08 -4.78
C ILE A 15 21.05 -9.98 -5.50
N ASN A 16 20.68 -11.23 -5.78
CA ASN A 16 21.56 -12.24 -6.38
C ASN A 16 21.28 -12.49 -7.87
N ILE A 17 20.50 -11.63 -8.54
CA ILE A 17 20.11 -11.83 -9.94
C ILE A 17 21.27 -11.58 -10.91
N SER A 18 22.15 -10.64 -10.60
CA SER A 18 23.38 -10.39 -11.37
C SER A 18 24.52 -9.98 -10.44
N THR A 19 25.69 -10.56 -10.68
CA THR A 19 26.95 -10.27 -9.96
C THR A 19 27.59 -8.96 -10.41
N ASP A 20 27.10 -8.38 -11.51
CA ASP A 20 27.61 -7.14 -12.09
C ASP A 20 27.05 -5.90 -11.37
N PRO A 21 27.91 -5.06 -10.77
CA PRO A 21 27.48 -3.96 -9.91
C PRO A 21 26.72 -2.86 -10.66
N ALA A 22 26.98 -2.70 -11.97
CA ALA A 22 26.28 -1.72 -12.80
C ALA A 22 24.82 -2.12 -13.08
N GLU A 23 24.58 -3.39 -13.42
CA GLU A 23 23.22 -3.89 -13.68
C GLU A 23 22.38 -3.92 -12.40
N ARG A 24 22.99 -4.34 -11.28
CA ARG A 24 22.35 -4.35 -9.97
C ARG A 24 21.88 -2.95 -9.54
N LEU A 25 22.68 -1.91 -9.80
CA LEU A 25 22.31 -0.53 -9.49
C LEU A 25 21.10 -0.06 -10.31
N MET A 26 21.05 -0.39 -11.60
CA MET A 26 19.92 -0.03 -12.46
C MET A 26 18.61 -0.69 -11.99
N ILE A 27 18.66 -1.97 -11.60
CA ILE A 27 17.49 -2.69 -11.07
C ILE A 27 17.02 -2.06 -9.75
N TRP A 28 17.94 -1.69 -8.85
CA TRP A 28 17.60 -1.01 -7.59
C TRP A 28 16.99 0.37 -7.82
N LEU A 29 17.46 1.13 -8.80
CA LEU A 29 16.89 2.43 -9.16
C LEU A 29 15.47 2.29 -9.71
N VAL A 30 15.24 1.36 -10.65
CA VAL A 30 13.92 1.15 -11.25
C VAL A 30 12.92 0.64 -10.22
N THR A 31 13.31 -0.32 -9.37
CA THR A 31 12.45 -0.83 -8.29
C THR A 31 12.16 0.24 -7.25
N GLY A 32 13.15 1.04 -6.85
CA GLY A 32 12.95 2.16 -5.92
C GLY A 32 11.99 3.22 -6.47
N ILE A 33 12.16 3.64 -7.72
CA ILE A 33 11.32 4.66 -8.37
C ILE A 33 9.87 4.15 -8.51
N THR A 34 9.68 2.91 -8.97
CA THR A 34 8.34 2.32 -9.09
C THR A 34 7.64 2.23 -7.74
N PHE A 35 8.33 1.79 -6.69
CA PHE A 35 7.78 1.77 -5.34
C PHE A 35 7.41 3.18 -4.84
N LEU A 36 8.24 4.18 -5.13
CA LEU A 36 7.99 5.57 -4.75
C LEU A 36 6.74 6.14 -5.43
N ILE A 37 6.58 5.91 -6.74
CA ILE A 37 5.39 6.34 -7.49
C ILE A 37 4.13 5.70 -6.93
N LEU A 38 4.16 4.37 -6.67
CA LEU A 38 3.03 3.66 -6.07
C LEU A 38 2.73 4.17 -4.67
N PHE A 39 3.76 4.44 -3.86
CA PHE A 39 3.61 4.99 -2.52
C PHE A 39 2.91 6.34 -2.57
N VAL A 40 3.39 7.28 -3.40
CA VAL A 40 2.78 8.61 -3.55
C VAL A 40 1.34 8.50 -4.04
N TYR A 41 1.09 7.68 -5.06
CA TYR A 41 -0.27 7.43 -5.56
C TYR A 41 -1.19 6.90 -4.45
N SER A 42 -0.73 5.91 -3.67
CA SER A 42 -1.51 5.33 -2.58
C SER A 42 -1.87 6.36 -1.51
N VAL A 43 -0.91 7.20 -1.12
CA VAL A 43 -1.11 8.25 -0.11
C VAL A 43 -2.10 9.30 -0.59
N ILE A 44 -1.97 9.74 -1.85
CA ILE A 44 -2.91 10.69 -2.47
C ILE A 44 -4.32 10.07 -2.53
N TRP A 45 -4.45 8.82 -2.98
CA TRP A 45 -5.74 8.14 -3.07
C TRP A 45 -6.43 7.98 -1.72
N ILE A 46 -5.70 7.52 -0.69
CA ILE A 46 -6.24 7.36 0.67
C ILE A 46 -6.73 8.72 1.21
N LYS A 47 -5.94 9.78 1.00
CA LYS A 47 -6.23 11.12 1.52
C LYS A 47 -7.39 11.78 0.79
N PHE A 48 -7.40 11.77 -0.55
CA PHE A 48 -8.39 12.50 -1.36
C PHE A 48 -9.65 11.70 -1.66
N LYS A 49 -9.52 10.41 -2.02
CA LYS A 49 -10.67 9.59 -2.43
C LYS A 49 -11.34 8.93 -1.23
N MET A 50 -10.56 8.28 -0.37
CA MET A 50 -11.12 7.55 0.78
C MET A 50 -11.41 8.45 1.98
N LYS A 51 -10.71 9.59 2.10
CA LYS A 51 -10.79 10.53 3.23
C LYS A 51 -10.58 9.83 4.59
N ILE A 52 -9.70 8.83 4.62
CA ILE A 52 -9.33 8.09 5.83
C ILE A 52 -7.95 8.60 6.28
N PRO A 53 -7.74 8.86 7.59
CA PRO A 53 -6.40 9.22 8.08
C PRO A 53 -5.38 8.11 7.83
N VAL A 54 -4.37 8.40 6.99
CA VAL A 54 -3.37 7.43 6.48
C VAL A 54 -2.58 6.75 7.61
N PHE A 55 -2.31 7.47 8.70
CA PHE A 55 -1.49 6.99 9.82
C PHE A 55 -2.31 6.55 11.05
N LYS A 56 -3.63 6.38 10.92
CA LYS A 56 -4.46 5.84 12.00
C LYS A 56 -4.82 4.40 11.69
N SER A 57 -4.51 3.50 12.62
CA SER A 57 -4.98 2.12 12.58
C SER A 57 -6.50 2.12 12.58
N VAL A 58 -7.11 1.67 11.49
CA VAL A 58 -8.55 1.42 11.42
C VAL A 58 -8.79 0.09 12.13
N PRO A 59 -9.67 0.03 13.14
CA PRO A 59 -9.98 -1.23 13.81
C PRO A 59 -10.58 -2.22 12.80
N LEU A 60 -10.22 -3.51 12.91
CA LEU A 60 -10.65 -4.57 11.99
C LEU A 60 -12.17 -4.61 11.84
N GLU A 61 -12.91 -4.45 12.93
CA GLU A 61 -14.38 -4.39 12.95
C GLU A 61 -14.94 -3.34 11.99
N LYS A 62 -14.28 -2.18 11.87
CA LYS A 62 -14.67 -1.11 10.95
C LYS A 62 -14.36 -1.44 9.49
N VAL A 63 -13.32 -2.25 9.24
CA VAL A 63 -13.02 -2.76 7.89
C VAL A 63 -14.08 -3.77 7.48
N MET A 64 -14.43 -4.69 8.38
CA MET A 64 -15.50 -5.68 8.13
C MET A 64 -16.86 -5.01 7.91
N ALA A 65 -17.17 -3.96 8.67
CA ALA A 65 -18.38 -3.18 8.45
C ALA A 65 -18.39 -2.48 7.07
N MET A 66 -17.23 -2.17 6.50
CA MET A 66 -17.09 -1.51 5.20
C MET A 66 -17.35 -2.45 4.01
N GLU A 67 -17.36 -3.77 4.23
CA GLU A 67 -17.79 -4.74 3.21
C GLU A 67 -19.31 -4.73 3.01
N ASN A 68 -20.07 -4.24 4.00
CA ASN A 68 -21.51 -4.18 3.93
C ASN A 68 -22.00 -2.87 3.29
N GLU A 69 -22.85 -2.95 2.26
CA GLU A 69 -23.36 -1.77 1.54
C GLU A 69 -24.06 -0.74 2.45
N MET A 70 -24.67 -1.20 3.53
CA MET A 70 -25.37 -0.33 4.49
C MET A 70 -24.43 0.69 5.15
N TYR A 71 -23.15 0.37 5.30
CA TYR A 71 -22.13 1.28 5.81
C TYR A 71 -22.00 2.54 4.93
N TYR A 72 -21.96 2.37 3.61
CA TYR A 72 -21.83 3.49 2.67
C TYR A 72 -23.10 4.34 2.61
N ILE A 73 -24.29 3.72 2.72
CA ILE A 73 -25.57 4.42 2.74
C ILE A 73 -25.66 5.34 3.97
N ILE A 74 -25.31 4.82 5.16
CA ILE A 74 -25.33 5.59 6.41
C ILE A 74 -24.26 6.70 6.37
N ARG A 75 -23.07 6.40 5.85
CA ARG A 75 -21.97 7.37 5.68
C ARG A 75 -22.37 8.54 4.76
N LYS A 76 -23.09 8.26 3.66
CA LYS A 76 -23.64 9.27 2.74
C LYS A 76 -24.77 10.09 3.39
N ARG A 77 -25.70 9.44 4.12
CA ARG A 77 -26.79 10.13 4.83
C ARG A 77 -26.30 11.08 5.91
N ARG A 78 -25.26 10.71 6.67
CA ARG A 78 -24.73 11.52 7.78
C ARG A 78 -23.89 12.72 7.33
N LYS A 79 -23.76 12.99 6.01
CA LYS A 79 -22.91 14.07 5.46
C LYS A 79 -21.51 14.13 6.07
N LEU A 80 -20.95 12.97 6.44
CA LEU A 80 -19.56 12.87 6.93
C LEU A 80 -18.54 13.14 5.81
N CYS A 81 -19.01 13.39 4.57
CA CYS A 81 -18.25 14.04 3.52
C CYS A 81 -18.17 15.55 3.80
N ARG A 82 -17.09 15.99 4.45
CA ARG A 82 -16.51 17.31 4.18
C ARG A 82 -15.37 17.10 3.18
#